data_AF-H0BTA7-F1
#
_entry.id   AF-H0BTA7-F1
#
_cell.length_a   1.000
_cell.length_b   1.000
_cell.length_c   1.000
_cell.angle_alpha   90.00
_cell.angle_beta   90.00
_cell.angle_gamma   90.00
#
_symmetry.space_group_name_H-M   'P 1'
#
loop_
_entity.id
_entity.type
_entity.pdbx_description
1 polymer ?
#
loop_
_entity_poly.entity_id
_entity_poly.type
_entity_poly.pdbx_seq_one_letter_code
_entity_poly.pdbx_strand_id
1 'polypeptide(L)'
;MALIKCPECAREVSSHAPACPACGYPLQATGAPPAQPHSALQSPHVWGRVAVALGAWLVTPWIARLIVALAVCVLAYFMFTGR
;
A
#
# COMPACT_ATOMS: atom_id res chain seq x y z
N MET A 1 8.34 -11.39 -36.68
CA MET A 1 7.75 -10.07 -36.31
C MET A 1 6.24 -10.23 -36.31
N ALA A 2 5.55 -9.94 -35.20
CA ALA A 2 4.11 -10.11 -35.10
C ALA A 2 3.41 -8.77 -35.42
N LEU A 3 2.67 -8.70 -36.53
CA LEU A 3 1.72 -7.62 -36.76
C LEU A 3 0.42 -7.98 -36.04
N ILE A 4 -0.09 -7.06 -35.23
CA ILE A 4 -1.39 -7.14 -34.58
C ILE A 4 -2.41 -6.32 -35.39
N LYS A 5 -3.67 -6.75 -35.42
CA LYS A 5 -4.74 -5.95 -36.01
C LYS A 5 -5.16 -4.89 -35.00
N CYS A 6 -5.17 -3.64 -35.43
CA CYS A 6 -5.71 -2.54 -34.62
C CYS A 6 -7.22 -2.75 -34.42
N PRO A 7 -7.76 -2.67 -33.18
CA PRO A 7 -9.18 -2.92 -32.90
C PRO A 7 -10.11 -1.84 -33.48
N GLU A 8 -9.59 -0.65 -33.76
CA GLU A 8 -10.37 0.48 -34.31
C GLU A 8 -10.43 0.46 -35.85
N CYS A 9 -9.28 0.31 -36.51
CA CYS A 9 -9.20 0.45 -37.97
C CYS A 9 -8.98 -0.88 -38.71
N ALA A 10 -8.92 -2.00 -37.98
CA ALA A 10 -8.62 -3.35 -38.49
C ALA A 10 -7.31 -3.47 -39.29
N ARG A 11 -6.48 -2.42 -39.33
CA ARG A 11 -5.22 -2.40 -40.06
C ARG A 11 -4.14 -3.16 -39.28
N GLU A 12 -3.24 -3.78 -40.02
CA GLU A 12 -2.11 -4.52 -39.47
C GLU A 12 -1.03 -3.52 -39.02
N VAL A 13 -0.68 -3.58 -37.73
CA VAL A 13 0.29 -2.67 -37.09
C VAL A 13 1.29 -3.50 -36.29
N SER A 14 2.53 -3.05 -36.19
CA SER A 14 3.54 -3.71 -35.35
C SER A 14 3.08 -3.81 -33.89
N SER A 15 3.26 -4.98 -33.26
CA SER A 15 2.98 -5.20 -31.83
C SER A 15 3.77 -4.27 -30.90
N HIS A 16 4.82 -3.62 -31.39
CA HIS A 16 5.64 -2.66 -30.65
C HIS A 16 5.25 -1.19 -30.88
N ALA A 17 4.35 -0.88 -31.83
CA ALA A 17 4.00 0.50 -32.12
C ALA A 17 3.24 1.15 -30.95
N PRO A 18 3.62 2.36 -30.48
CA PRO A 18 2.95 3.03 -29.35
C PRO A 18 1.48 3.35 -29.65
N ALA A 19 1.21 3.74 -30.90
CA ALA A 19 -0.12 3.97 -31.42
C ALA A 19 -0.22 3.46 -32.85
N CYS A 20 -1.45 3.20 -33.30
CA CYS A 20 -1.73 2.90 -34.69
C CYS A 20 -1.44 4.12 -35.56
N PRO A 21 -0.55 4.05 -36.57
CA PRO A 21 -0.25 5.19 -37.44
C PRO A 21 -1.41 5.55 -38.38
N ALA A 22 -2.43 4.69 -38.51
CA ALA A 22 -3.54 4.90 -39.42
C ALA A 22 -4.75 5.59 -38.76
N CYS A 23 -5.04 5.31 -37.48
CA CYS A 23 -6.16 5.91 -36.76
C CYS A 23 -5.76 6.66 -35.48
N GLY A 24 -4.51 6.56 -35.04
CA GLY A 24 -4.03 7.19 -33.81
C GLY A 24 -4.35 6.43 -32.52
N TYR A 25 -5.00 5.25 -32.59
CA TYR A 25 -5.38 4.48 -31.41
C TYR A 25 -4.15 3.95 -30.64
N PRO A 26 -4.04 4.16 -29.31
CA PRO A 26 -2.89 3.71 -28.52
C PRO A 26 -2.89 2.18 -28.37
N LEU A 27 -1.84 1.50 -28.88
CA LEU A 27 -1.72 0.03 -28.88
C LEU A 27 -0.80 -0.49 -27.76
N GLN A 28 0.08 0.35 -27.22
CA GLN A 28 1.03 -0.02 -26.16
C GLN A 28 0.42 -0.17 -24.74
N ALA A 29 -0.90 -0.35 -24.63
CA ALA A 29 -1.53 -0.74 -23.36
C ALA A 29 -1.48 -2.27 -23.10
N THR A 30 -1.12 -3.08 -24.11
CA THR A 30 -1.26 -4.56 -24.04
C THR A 30 0.07 -5.30 -23.82
N GLY A 31 1.14 -4.58 -23.50
CA GLY A 31 2.45 -5.16 -23.14
C GLY A 31 2.59 -5.54 -21.66
N ALA A 32 1.52 -5.49 -20.88
CA ALA A 32 1.52 -6.01 -19.52
C ALA A 32 1.01 -7.46 -19.53
N PRO A 33 1.87 -8.47 -19.26
CA PRO A 33 1.41 -9.85 -19.14
C PRO A 33 0.34 -9.98 -18.03
N PRO A 34 -0.75 -10.73 -18.25
CA PRO A 34 -1.75 -10.97 -17.23
C PRO A 34 -1.25 -12.04 -16.26
N ALA A 35 -1.52 -11.82 -14.97
CA ALA A 35 -1.37 -12.75 -13.84
C ALA A 35 0.06 -13.13 -13.40
N GLN A 36 0.54 -12.36 -12.43
CA GLN A 36 1.35 -12.88 -11.33
C GLN A 36 0.84 -12.28 -10.00
N PRO A 37 0.13 -13.04 -9.13
CA PRO A 37 -0.31 -12.61 -7.81
C PRO A 37 0.81 -12.79 -6.78
N HIS A 38 2.00 -12.29 -7.08
CA HIS A 38 3.13 -12.28 -6.18
C HIS A 38 3.97 -11.05 -6.52
N SER A 39 4.22 -10.20 -5.52
CA SER A 39 5.00 -8.95 -5.61
C SER A 39 4.21 -7.64 -5.82
N ALA A 40 2.97 -7.56 -5.34
CA ALA A 40 2.42 -6.28 -4.85
C ALA A 40 2.99 -5.90 -3.45
N LEU A 41 4.02 -6.61 -2.98
CA LEU A 41 4.71 -6.44 -1.69
C LEU A 41 5.91 -5.48 -1.76
N GLN A 42 5.93 -4.51 -2.69
CA GLN A 42 7.01 -3.52 -2.73
C GLN A 42 6.50 -2.12 -3.07
N SER A 43 5.34 -1.75 -2.53
CA SER A 43 4.93 -0.35 -2.46
C SER A 43 5.35 0.20 -1.08
N PRO A 44 6.29 1.16 -1.02
CA PRO A 44 6.79 1.72 0.24
C PRO A 44 5.68 2.36 1.10
N HIS A 45 4.57 2.76 0.47
CA HIS A 45 3.45 3.36 1.17
C HIS A 45 2.67 2.37 2.07
N VAL A 46 2.53 1.09 1.67
CA VAL A 46 1.70 0.14 2.44
C VAL A 46 2.45 -0.34 3.69
N TRP A 47 3.76 -0.52 3.59
CA TRP A 47 4.61 -0.91 4.73
C TRP A 47 4.60 0.16 5.84
N GLY A 48 4.59 1.44 5.47
CA GLY A 48 4.44 2.55 6.44
C GLY A 48 3.13 2.51 7.21
N ARG A 49 2.01 2.20 6.54
CA ARG A 49 0.70 2.09 7.22
C ARG A 49 0.63 0.89 8.17
N VAL A 50 1.22 -0.24 7.76
CA VAL A 50 1.26 -1.46 8.59
C VAL A 50 2.16 -1.27 9.82
N ALA A 51 3.32 -0.63 9.67
CA ALA A 51 4.22 -0.34 10.78
C ALA A 51 3.59 0.59 11.83
N VAL A 52 2.86 1.62 11.40
CA VAL A 52 2.15 2.52 12.33
C VAL A 52 0.99 1.81 13.02
N ALA A 53 0.21 1.00 12.29
CA ALA A 53 -0.90 0.26 12.88
C ALA A 53 -0.43 -0.74 13.94
N LEU A 54 0.59 -1.54 13.64
CA LEU A 54 1.17 -2.50 14.58
C LEU A 54 1.85 -1.80 15.75
N GLY A 55 2.59 -0.72 15.49
CA GLY A 55 3.23 0.10 16.52
C GLY A 55 2.19 0.68 17.49
N ALA A 56 1.15 1.33 16.96
CA ALA A 56 0.08 1.90 17.77
C ALA A 56 -0.67 0.83 18.58
N TRP A 57 -0.96 -0.34 17.99
CA TRP A 57 -1.69 -1.42 18.65
C TRP A 57 -0.87 -2.12 19.76
N LEU A 58 0.45 -2.19 19.62
CA LEU A 58 1.33 -2.76 20.64
C LEU A 58 1.66 -1.77 21.77
N VAL A 59 1.76 -0.48 21.42
CA VAL A 59 2.08 0.60 22.36
C VAL A 59 0.88 1.01 23.21
N THR A 60 -0.34 1.01 22.66
CA THR A 60 -1.56 1.38 23.40
C THR A 60 -1.78 0.58 24.70
N PRO A 61 -1.67 -0.77 24.74
CA PRO A 61 -1.88 -1.53 25.98
C PRO A 61 -0.78 -1.29 27.03
N TRP A 62 0.46 -1.05 26.61
CA TRP A 62 1.56 -0.73 27.53
C TRP A 62 1.44 0.67 28.12
N ILE A 63 1.07 1.67 27.30
CA ILE A 63 0.83 3.04 27.77
C ILE A 63 -0.34 3.06 28.76
N ALA A 64 -1.45 2.40 28.44
CA ALA A 64 -2.61 2.34 29.34
C ALA A 64 -2.24 1.71 30.69
N ARG A 65 -1.48 0.60 30.68
CA ARG A 65 -0.96 -0.03 31.90
C ARG A 65 -0.04 0.89 32.71
N LEU A 66 0.87 1.61 32.05
CA LEU A 66 1.78 2.57 32.71
C LEU A 66 1.02 3.73 33.38
N ILE A 67 0.03 4.30 32.68
CA ILE A 67 -0.77 5.41 33.21
C ILE A 67 -1.54 4.97 34.46
N VAL A 68 -2.18 3.80 34.43
CA VAL A 68 -2.93 3.27 35.58
C VAL A 68 -1.99 3.01 36.76
N ALA A 69 -0.82 2.40 36.53
CA ALA A 69 0.17 2.16 37.58
C ALA A 69 0.67 3.47 38.22
N LEU A 70 0.97 4.49 37.40
CA LEU A 70 1.39 5.80 37.89
C LEU A 70 0.32 6.48 38.73
N ALA A 71 -0.95 6.45 38.27
CA ALA A 71 -2.06 7.05 39.00
C ALA A 71 -2.26 6.41 40.38
N VAL A 72 -2.16 5.07 40.46
CA VAL A 72 -2.26 4.33 41.73
C VAL A 72 -1.10 4.69 42.66
N CYS A 73 0.13 4.77 42.15
CA CYS A 73 1.29 5.18 42.94
C CYS A 73 1.15 6.59 43.50
N VAL A 74 0.68 7.55 42.69
CA VAL A 74 0.49 8.95 43.13
C VAL A 74 -0.60 9.04 44.20
N LEU A 75 -1.73 8.34 44.01
CA LEU A 75 -2.80 8.29 45.01
C LEU A 75 -2.31 7.67 46.33
N ALA A 76 -1.58 6.57 46.27
CA ALA A 76 -1.01 5.92 47.44
C ALA A 76 -0.01 6.84 48.17
N TYR A 77 0.85 7.54 47.42
CA TYR A 77 1.79 8.51 47.97
C TYR A 77 1.09 9.66 48.70
N PHE A 78 0.03 10.23 48.09
CA PHE A 78 -0.77 11.27 48.73
C PHE A 78 -1.47 10.76 49.99
N MET A 79 -2.05 9.56 49.94
CA MET A 79 -2.71 8.95 51.10
C MET A 79 -1.74 8.67 52.25
N PHE A 80 -0.50 8.30 51.94
CA PHE A 80 0.52 7.97 52.94
C PHE A 80 1.20 9.22 53.51
N THR A 81 1.32 10.28 52.71
CA THR A 81 1.96 11.54 53.13
C THR A 81 0.97 12.48 53.81
N GLY A 82 -0.32 12.39 53.47
CA GLY A 82 -1.40 13.19 54.03
C GLY A 82 -2.05 12.61 55.29
N ARG A 83 -1.58 11.46 55.79
CA ARG A 83 -2.07 10.80 57.00
C ARG A 83 -0.99 10.73 58.05
#